data_AF-V8C6Y3-F1
#
_entry.id   AF-V8C6Y3-F1
#
_cell.length_a   1.000
_cell.length_b   1.000
_cell.length_c   1.000
_cell.angle_alpha   90.00
_cell.angle_beta   90.00
_cell.angle_gamma   90.00
#
_symmetry.space_group_name_H-M   'P 1'
#
loop_
_entity.id
_entity.type
_entity.pdbx_description
1 polymer ?
#
loop_
_entity_poly.entity_id
_entity_poly.type
_entity_poly.pdbx_seq_one_letter_code
_entity_poly.pdbx_strand_id
1 'polypeptide(L)' 'MTIDLPKEVENFVISEADKENISHSELIQRALAHLAHEKRIQNYKNDIELIKQGKMKMLSAEEVFGNVRKRLKESRKK' A
#
# COMPACT_ATOMS: atom_id res chain seq x y z
N MET A 1 17.60 -10.18 -6.50
CA MET A 1 16.26 -10.67 -6.88
C MET A 1 16.27 -10.80 -8.38
N THR A 2 16.02 -11.99 -8.91
CA THR A 2 15.95 -12.23 -10.36
C THR A 2 14.47 -12.35 -10.72
N ILE A 3 14.03 -11.65 -11.76
CA ILE A 3 12.64 -11.65 -12.21
C ILE A 3 12.65 -12.09 -13.66
N ASP A 4 12.02 -13.24 -13.93
CA ASP A 4 11.82 -13.71 -15.30
C ASP A 4 10.60 -13.02 -15.88
N LEU A 5 10.84 -12.15 -16.87
CA LEU A 5 9.79 -11.42 -17.57
C LEU A 5 9.46 -12.13 -18.88
N PRO A 6 8.18 -12.16 -19.31
CA PRO A 6 7.84 -12.52 -20.68
C PRO A 6 8.58 -11.60 -21.66
N LYS A 7 9.00 -12.13 -22.82
CA LYS A 7 9.79 -11.39 -23.82
C LYS A 7 9.15 -10.05 -24.24
N GLU A 8 7.83 -10.01 -24.33
CA GLU A 8 7.09 -8.79 -24.66
C GLU A 8 7.27 -7.70 -23.59
N VAL A 9 7.25 -8.09 -22.32
CA VAL A 9 7.43 -7.17 -21.18
C VAL A 9 8.89 -6.75 -21.06
N GLU A 10 9.83 -7.66 -21.32
CA GLU A 10 11.26 -7.34 -21.38
C GLU A 10 11.56 -6.27 -22.45
N ASN A 11 11.04 -6.47 -23.67
CA ASN A 11 11.18 -5.49 -24.76
C ASN A 11 10.56 -4.14 -24.41
N PHE A 12 9.40 -4.14 -23.74
CA PHE A 12 8.78 -2.92 -23.24
C PHE A 12 9.69 -2.20 -22.23
N VAL A 13 10.20 -2.91 -21.21
CA VAL A 13 11.08 -2.35 -20.19
C VAL A 13 12.34 -1.74 -20.81
N ILE A 14 12.96 -2.43 -21.78
CA ILE A 14 14.12 -1.90 -22.50
C ILE A 14 13.75 -0.60 -23.21
N SER A 15 12.69 -0.63 -24.02
CA SER A 15 12.30 0.52 -24.84
C SER A 15 11.90 1.76 -24.03
N GLU A 16 11.20 1.58 -22.91
CA GLU A 16 10.75 2.71 -22.09
C GLU A 16 11.85 3.24 -21.17
N ALA A 17 12.73 2.36 -20.65
CA ALA A 17 13.87 2.81 -19.86
C ALA A 17 14.84 3.65 -20.70
N ASP A 18 15.09 3.25 -21.96
CA ASP A 18 15.90 4.01 -22.91
C ASP A 18 15.29 5.38 -23.23
N LYS A 19 13.96 5.45 -23.44
CA LYS A 19 13.25 6.71 -23.69
C LYS A 19 13.30 7.66 -22.50
N GLU A 20 13.15 7.15 -21.28
CA GLU A 20 13.19 7.94 -20.05
C GLU A 20 14.62 8.20 -19.55
N ASN A 21 15.64 7.63 -20.20
CA ASN A 21 17.04 7.68 -19.79
C ASN A 21 17.24 7.24 -18.32
N ILE A 22 16.61 6.13 -17.96
CA ILE A 22 16.71 5.50 -16.63
C ILE A 22 17.15 4.04 -16.76
N SER A 23 17.55 3.44 -15.64
CA SER A 23 17.87 2.00 -15.64
C SER A 23 16.61 1.15 -15.70
N HIS A 24 16.70 -0.05 -16.30
CA HIS A 24 15.61 -1.05 -16.26
C HIS A 24 15.13 -1.31 -14.82
N SER A 25 16.07 -1.41 -13.87
CA SER A 25 15.75 -1.61 -12.45
C SER A 25 14.93 -0.47 -11.87
N GLU A 26 15.22 0.77 -12.24
CA GLU A 26 14.49 1.94 -11.77
C GLU A 26 13.06 1.96 -12.32
N LEU A 27 12.90 1.67 -13.63
CA LEU A 27 11.58 1.57 -14.24
C LEU A 27 10.71 0.49 -13.55
N ILE A 28 11.28 -0.68 -13.31
CA ILE A 28 10.60 -1.77 -12.60
C ILE A 28 10.23 -1.35 -11.17
N GLN A 29 11.12 -0.68 -10.45
CA GLN A 29 10.83 -0.18 -9.10
C GLN A 29 9.69 0.85 -9.09
N ARG A 30 9.66 1.76 -10.07
CA ARG A 30 8.57 2.73 -10.24
C ARG A 30 7.23 2.03 -10.50
N ALA A 31 7.21 1.04 -11.38
CA ALA A 31 6.01 0.26 -11.67
C ALA A 31 5.49 -0.50 -10.42
N LEU A 32 6.39 -1.12 -9.65
CA LEU A 32 6.02 -1.78 -8.39
C LEU A 32 5.50 -0.79 -7.35
N ALA A 33 6.10 0.40 -7.24
CA ALA A 33 5.64 1.45 -6.34
C ALA A 33 4.25 1.96 -6.74
N HIS A 34 3.99 2.11 -8.04
CA HIS A 34 2.67 2.46 -8.57
C HIS A 34 1.63 1.41 -8.20
N LEU A 35 1.90 0.13 -8.46
CA LEU A 35 1.00 -0.97 -8.11
C LEU A 35 0.68 -1.01 -6.60
N ALA A 36 1.69 -0.79 -5.75
CA ALA A 36 1.49 -0.71 -4.31
C ALA A 36 0.60 0.49 -3.92
N HIS A 37 0.74 1.61 -4.62
CA HIS A 37 -0.12 2.78 -4.42
C HIS A 37 -1.58 2.52 -4.84
N GLU A 38 -1.81 1.91 -6.01
CA GLU A 38 -3.15 1.55 -6.47
C GLU A 38 -3.86 0.59 -5.52
N LYS A 39 -3.14 -0.43 -5.01
CA LYS A 39 -3.68 -1.34 -3.99
C LYS A 39 -4.10 -0.60 -2.72
N ARG A 40 -3.31 0.39 -2.27
CA ARG A 40 -3.66 1.22 -1.10
C ARG A 40 -4.93 2.04 -1.37
N ILE A 41 -5.04 2.67 -2.54
CA ILE A 41 -6.25 3.41 -2.92
C ILE A 41 -7.47 2.50 -2.91
N GLN A 42 -7.36 1.29 -3.47
CA GLN A 42 -8.48 0.35 -3.49
C GLN A 42 -8.89 -0.09 -2.09
N ASN A 43 -7.91 -0.33 -1.20
CA ASN A 43 -8.21 -0.64 0.20
C ASN A 43 -8.98 0.51 0.87
N TYR A 44 -8.57 1.77 0.66
CA TYR A 44 -9.30 2.91 1.21
C TYR A 44 -10.72 3.03 0.68
N LYS A 45 -10.95 2.75 -0.62
CA LYS A 45 -12.31 2.71 -1.18
C LYS A 45 -13.16 1.65 -0.49
N ASN A 46 -12.62 0.44 -0.31
CA ASN A 46 -13.31 -0.65 0.38
C ASN A 46 -13.62 -0.28 1.84
N ASP A 47 -12.67 0.32 2.56
CA ASP A 47 -12.87 0.77 3.94
C ASP A 47 -14.00 1.81 4.03
N ILE A 48 -14.03 2.79 3.10
CA ILE A 48 -15.09 3.79 3.02
C ILE A 48 -16.46 3.14 2.78
N GLU A 49 -16.54 2.12 1.92
CA GLU A 49 -17.80 1.39 1.69
C GLU A 49 -18.26 0.63 2.94
N LEU A 50 -17.35 -0.04 3.65
CA LEU A 50 -17.67 -0.70 4.91
C LEU A 50 -18.18 0.27 5.97
N ILE A 51 -17.61 1.47 6.02
CA ILE A 51 -18.06 2.54 6.92
C ILE A 51 -19.47 3.00 6.55
N LYS A 52 -19.73 3.25 5.26
CA LYS A 52 -21.06 3.65 4.78
C LYS A 52 -22.13 2.59 5.06
N GLN A 53 -21.76 1.31 5.00
CA GLN A 53 -22.65 0.18 5.34
C GLN A 53 -22.83 -0.03 6.85
N GLY A 54 -22.16 0.75 7.70
CA GLY A 54 -22.16 0.58 9.15
C GLY A 54 -21.42 -0.68 9.63
N LYS A 55 -20.67 -1.35 8.75
CA LYS A 55 -19.89 -2.56 9.05
C LYS A 55 -18.50 -2.26 9.60
N MET A 56 -18.05 -1.02 9.50
CA MET A 56 -16.79 -0.55 10.06
C MET A 56 -17.02 0.80 10.74
N LYS A 57 -16.47 0.97 11.94
CA LYS A 57 -16.58 2.21 12.72
C LYS A 57 -15.33 3.06 12.53
N MET A 58 -15.48 4.33 12.18
CA MET A 58 -14.41 5.32 12.35
C MET A 58 -14.33 5.72 13.83
N LEU A 59 -13.14 5.56 14.42
CA LEU A 59 -12.90 5.97 15.81
C LEU A 59 -12.51 7.45 15.86
N SER A 60 -13.02 8.16 16.86
CA SER A 60 -12.53 9.51 17.18
C SER A 60 -11.12 9.46 17.79
N ALA A 61 -10.44 10.60 17.82
CA ALA A 61 -9.14 10.71 18.48
C ALA A 61 -9.22 10.31 19.97
N GLU A 62 -10.26 10.76 20.68
CA GLU A 62 -10.50 10.44 22.09
C GLU A 62 -10.70 8.93 22.29
N GLU A 63 -11.45 8.27 21.40
CA GLU A 63 -11.65 6.82 21.45
C GLU A 63 -10.34 6.06 21.26
N VAL A 64 -9.51 6.50 20.31
CA VAL A 64 -8.19 5.92 20.05
C VAL A 64 -7.28 6.09 21.27
N PHE A 65 -7.12 7.32 21.78
CA PHE A 65 -6.29 7.59 22.94
C PHE A 65 -6.80 6.88 24.20
N GLY A 66 -8.11 6.78 24.38
CA GLY A 66 -8.74 6.02 25.44
C GLY A 66 -8.36 4.54 25.39
N ASN A 67 -8.43 3.92 24.21
CA ASN A 67 -8.06 2.52 24.00
C ASN A 67 -6.58 2.26 24.25
N VAL A 68 -5.71 3.15 23.78
CA VAL A 68 -4.25 3.07 24.05
C VAL A 68 -3.97 3.14 25.54
N ARG A 69 -4.57 4.10 26.26
CA ARG A 69 -4.41 4.24 27.72
C ARG A 69 -4.90 3.02 28.49
N LYS A 70 -6.02 2.41 28.07
CA LYS A 70 -6.54 1.16 28.69
C LYS A 70 -5.54 0.02 28.54
N ARG A 71 -5.05 -0.23 27.31
CA ARG A 71 -4.05 -1.29 27.06
C ARG A 71 -2.76 -1.10 27.87
N LEU A 72 -2.28 0.13 28.00
CA LEU A 72 -1.08 0.44 28.80
C LEU A 72 -1.27 0.18 30.30
N LYS A 73 -2.49 0.35 30.83
CA LYS A 73 -2.80 0.01 32.24
C LYS A 73 -2.89 -1.49 32.46
N GLU A 74 -3.39 -2.23 31.47
CA GLU A 74 -3.50 -3.69 31.52
C GLU A 74 -2.15 -4.38 31.40
N SER A 75 -1.23 -3.86 30.57
CA SER A 75 0.11 -4.42 30.42
C SER A 75 1.00 -4.22 31.66
N ARG A 76 0.73 -3.20 32.48
CA ARG A 76 1.44 -2.93 33.75
C ARG A 76 0.89 -3.70 34.95
N LYS A 77 -0.21 -4.45 34.78
CA LYS A 77 -0.80 -5.31 35.83
C LYS A 77 -0.32 -6.77 35.74
N LYS A 78 0.48 -7.11 34.74
CA LYS A 78 1.22 -8.37 34.62
C LYS A 78 2.65 -8.17 35.08
#